data_AF-A0A3P7KCJ1-F1
#
_entry.id   AF-A0A3P7KCJ1-F1
#
_cell.length_a   1.000
_cell.length_b   1.000
_cell.length_c   1.000
_cell.angle_alpha   90.00
_cell.angle_beta   90.00
_cell.angle_gamma   90.00
#
_symmetry.space_group_name_H-M   'P 1'
#
loop_
_entity.id
_entity.type
_entity.pdbx_description
1 polymer ?
#
loop_
_entity_poly.entity_id
_entity_poly.type
_entity_poly.pdbx_seq_one_letter_code
_entity_poly.pdbx_strand_id
1 'polypeptide(L)'
;MWDLHISTIPVVAHVKIFGLANNGRRNEYNDVAYVLEYKEVFKYPPRVNQLPKKMNTAATEASCGIRLKIGAEYLLAGSMWPNGYFFMYRCGQIVDDGAFSVPKEFGMPMEWHQASTVTKEQLHTINCDRHRVELRQSAKP
;
A
#
# COMPACT_ATOMS: atom_id res chain seq x y z
N MET A 1 -16.77 22.12 6.34
CA MET A 1 -15.85 21.86 7.46
C MET A 1 -15.57 20.37 7.52
N TRP A 2 -14.66 19.90 6.67
CA TRP A 2 -14.04 18.59 6.75
C TRP A 2 -12.56 18.85 6.57
N ASP A 3 -11.84 18.90 7.68
CA ASP A 3 -10.39 18.92 7.64
C ASP A 3 -9.96 17.58 7.05
N LEU A 4 -9.51 17.59 5.80
CA LEU A 4 -8.94 16.46 5.04
C LEU A 4 -7.56 16.02 5.60
N HIS A 5 -7.35 16.21 6.90
CA HIS A 5 -6.27 15.63 7.67
C HIS A 5 -6.59 14.17 8.06
N ILE A 6 -7.30 13.43 7.19
CA ILE A 6 -7.45 11.98 7.39
C ILE A 6 -6.05 11.40 7.29
N SER A 7 -5.55 11.11 8.48
CA SER A 7 -4.37 10.37 8.89
C SER A 7 -4.34 8.97 8.25
N THR A 8 -4.31 8.88 6.92
CA THR A 8 -3.85 7.68 6.23
C THR A 8 -2.36 7.68 6.34
N ILE A 9 -1.83 6.69 7.07
CA ILE A 9 -0.39 6.59 7.19
C ILE A 9 0.13 5.67 6.07
N PRO A 10 0.86 6.22 5.09
CA PRO A 10 1.29 5.46 3.93
C PRO A 10 2.35 4.41 4.31
N VAL A 11 2.08 3.17 3.93
CA VAL A 11 2.99 2.04 3.97
C VAL A 11 3.43 1.75 2.54
N VAL A 12 4.72 1.50 2.36
CA VAL A 12 5.27 0.98 1.10
C VAL A 12 6.16 -0.20 1.45
N ALA A 13 5.88 -1.38 0.87
CA ALA A 13 6.58 -2.60 1.23
C ALA A 13 6.62 -3.61 0.08
N HIS A 14 7.71 -4.38 0.02
CA HIS A 14 7.78 -5.63 -0.70
C HIS A 14 7.30 -6.76 0.21
N VAL A 15 6.27 -7.46 -0.21
CA VAL A 15 5.64 -8.53 0.58
C VAL A 15 5.47 -9.80 -0.24
N LYS A 16 5.40 -10.92 0.47
CA LYS A 16 4.93 -12.20 -0.05
C LYS A 16 3.54 -12.50 0.50
N ILE A 17 2.66 -13.00 -0.36
CA ILE A 17 1.30 -13.37 0.02
C ILE A 17 1.29 -14.83 0.48
N PHE A 18 1.01 -15.04 1.76
CA PHE A 18 1.01 -16.40 2.33
C PHE A 18 -0.34 -17.10 2.19
N GLY A 19 -1.44 -16.34 2.21
CA GLY A 19 -2.78 -16.91 2.10
C GLY A 19 -3.88 -15.88 2.34
N LEU A 20 -5.11 -16.38 2.44
CA LEU A 20 -6.27 -15.59 2.89
C LEU A 20 -6.48 -15.82 4.40
N ALA A 21 -6.73 -14.75 5.14
CA ALA A 21 -7.19 -14.86 6.51
C ALA A 21 -8.65 -15.35 6.54
N ASN A 22 -9.05 -16.00 7.64
CA ASN A 22 -10.42 -16.48 7.87
C ASN A 22 -11.00 -17.30 6.69
N ASN A 23 -10.14 -18.04 5.98
CA ASN A 23 -10.50 -18.82 4.78
C ASN A 23 -11.20 -17.96 3.68
N GLY A 24 -10.86 -16.68 3.59
CA GLY A 24 -11.44 -15.76 2.61
C GLY A 24 -12.83 -15.22 2.97
N ARG A 25 -13.33 -15.49 4.18
CA ARG A 25 -14.59 -14.91 4.66
C ARG A 25 -14.47 -13.39 4.77
N ARG A 26 -15.51 -12.71 4.32
CA ARG A 26 -15.60 -11.26 4.37
C ARG A 26 -15.84 -10.78 5.80
N ASN A 27 -15.29 -9.62 6.14
CA ASN A 27 -15.53 -8.96 7.42
C ASN A 27 -16.82 -8.12 7.40
N GLU A 28 -17.10 -7.40 8.49
CA GLU A 28 -18.26 -6.50 8.62
C GLU A 28 -18.29 -5.33 7.61
N TYR A 29 -17.13 -4.98 7.03
CA TYR A 29 -17.00 -3.99 5.97
C TYR A 29 -17.13 -4.60 4.56
N ASN A 30 -17.44 -5.90 4.46
CA ASN A 30 -17.47 -6.66 3.21
C ASN A 30 -16.08 -6.73 2.51
N ASP A 31 -15.00 -6.68 3.28
CA ASP A 31 -13.62 -6.79 2.80
C ASP A 31 -13.07 -8.21 2.96
N VAL A 32 -12.11 -8.57 2.11
CA VAL A 32 -11.29 -9.78 2.26
C VAL A 32 -9.91 -9.43 2.84
N ALA A 33 -9.32 -10.36 3.57
CA ALA A 33 -8.04 -10.16 4.22
C ALA A 33 -6.97 -11.15 3.71
N TYR A 34 -5.80 -10.63 3.34
CA TYR A 34 -4.63 -11.42 2.96
C TYR A 34 -3.64 -11.48 4.11
N VAL A 35 -3.01 -12.63 4.29
CA VAL A 35 -1.88 -12.82 5.21
C VAL A 35 -0.59 -12.52 4.47
N LEU A 36 0.22 -11.63 5.04
CA LEU A 36 1.44 -11.11 4.47
C LEU A 36 2.67 -11.58 5.23
N GLU A 37 3.75 -11.79 4.50
CA GLU A 37 5.12 -11.82 5.01
C GLU A 37 5.87 -10.63 4.41
N TYR A 38 6.36 -9.72 5.26
CA TYR A 38 7.16 -8.59 4.81
C TYR A 38 8.57 -9.06 4.47
N LYS A 39 9.00 -8.83 3.23
CA LYS A 39 10.37 -9.05 2.77
C LYS A 39 11.22 -7.81 3.01
N GLU A 40 10.66 -6.66 2.69
CA GLU A 40 11.26 -5.36 2.94
C GLU A 40 10.17 -4.29 3.13
N VAL A 41 10.43 -3.29 3.97
CA VAL A 41 9.54 -2.16 4.19
C VAL A 41 10.29 -0.87 3.89
N PHE A 42 9.88 -0.19 2.83
CA PHE A 42 10.49 1.05 2.34
C PHE A 42 9.95 2.29 3.04
N LYS A 43 8.70 2.22 3.51
CA LYS A 43 8.06 3.33 4.21
C LYS A 43 7.24 2.83 5.39
N TYR A 44 7.63 3.29 6.58
CA TYR A 44 6.88 3.08 7.80
C TYR A 44 5.99 4.26 8.14
N PRO A 45 4.76 3.98 8.60
CA PRO A 45 3.97 4.93 9.33
C PRO A 45 4.68 5.53 10.54
N PRO A 46 4.65 6.87 10.76
CA PRO A 46 5.16 7.44 12.00
C PRO A 46 4.44 6.82 13.21
N ARG A 47 5.21 6.53 14.27
CA ARG A 47 4.71 5.99 15.56
C ARG A 47 4.15 4.56 15.49
N VAL A 48 4.52 3.79 14.46
CA VAL A 48 4.12 2.40 14.31
C VAL A 48 5.36 1.54 14.36
N ASN A 49 5.46 0.73 15.41
CA ASN A 49 6.64 -0.11 15.65
C ASN A 49 6.57 -1.45 14.91
N GLN A 50 5.38 -1.88 14.52
CA GLN A 50 5.17 -3.14 13.82
C GLN A 50 3.96 -3.05 12.88
N LEU A 51 4.12 -3.52 11.66
CA LEU A 51 3.02 -3.60 10.70
C LEU A 51 2.19 -4.88 10.91
N PRO A 52 0.87 -4.82 10.71
CA PRO A 52 0.01 -6.00 10.79
C PRO A 52 0.39 -7.04 9.74
N LYS A 53 0.43 -8.32 10.14
CA LYS A 53 0.62 -9.45 9.19
C LYS A 53 -0.60 -9.72 8.30
N LYS A 54 -1.64 -8.88 8.40
CA LYS A 54 -2.87 -8.97 7.62
C LYS A 54 -3.15 -7.63 6.99
N MET A 55 -3.44 -7.62 5.70
CA MET A 55 -4.02 -6.48 5.03
C MET A 55 -5.45 -6.80 4.62
N ASN A 56 -6.29 -5.77 4.57
CA ASN A 56 -7.65 -5.85 4.07
C ASN A 56 -7.74 -5.18 2.70
N THR A 57 -8.70 -5.60 1.90
CA THR A 57 -9.06 -4.97 0.63
C THR A 57 -10.54 -5.25 0.37
N ALA A 58 -11.21 -4.36 -0.35
CA ALA A 58 -12.59 -4.59 -0.79
C ALA A 58 -12.71 -5.95 -1.51
N ALA A 59 -13.79 -6.69 -1.23
CA ALA A 59 -14.00 -8.02 -1.80
C ALA A 59 -14.23 -8.01 -3.32
N THR A 60 -14.61 -6.86 -3.87
CA THR A 60 -14.83 -6.68 -5.28
C THR A 60 -13.80 -5.72 -5.84
N GLU A 61 -13.41 -5.95 -7.10
CA GLU A 61 -13.10 -4.88 -8.04
C GLU A 61 -14.31 -3.91 -8.11
N ALA A 62 -14.50 -2.96 -9.01
CA ALA A 62 -15.54 -1.90 -8.85
C ALA A 62 -15.40 -1.04 -7.56
N SER A 63 -15.44 -1.59 -6.34
CA SER A 63 -15.08 -0.99 -5.05
C SER A 63 -13.57 -0.88 -4.80
N CYS A 64 -12.78 -0.85 -5.87
CA CYS A 64 -11.32 -0.72 -5.82
C CYS A 64 -10.56 -1.83 -5.08
N GLY A 65 -11.16 -3.01 -4.91
CA GLY A 65 -10.47 -4.17 -4.36
C GLY A 65 -9.36 -4.68 -5.27
N ILE A 66 -8.29 -5.17 -4.64
CA ILE A 66 -7.15 -5.80 -5.32
C ILE A 66 -7.23 -7.33 -5.18
N ARG A 67 -6.69 -8.02 -6.17
CA ARG A 67 -6.58 -9.48 -6.20
C ARG A 67 -5.10 -9.85 -6.26
N LEU A 68 -4.67 -10.68 -5.32
CA LEU A 68 -3.28 -11.08 -5.19
C LEU A 68 -3.17 -12.61 -5.23
N LYS A 69 -2.14 -13.11 -5.90
CA LYS A 69 -1.89 -14.54 -5.99
C LYS A 69 -1.15 -15.03 -4.74
N ILE A 70 -1.66 -16.10 -4.13
CA ILE A 70 -0.97 -16.78 -3.02
C ILE A 70 0.39 -17.32 -3.52
N GLY A 71 1.44 -17.07 -2.75
CA GLY A 71 2.81 -17.44 -3.04
C GLY A 71 3.59 -16.41 -3.87
N ALA A 72 2.91 -15.47 -4.52
CA ALA A 72 3.56 -14.40 -5.27
C ALA A 72 4.01 -13.25 -4.36
N GLU A 73 4.92 -12.44 -4.89
CA GLU A 73 5.51 -11.29 -4.21
C GLU A 73 5.13 -10.01 -4.95
N TYR A 74 4.78 -8.97 -4.19
CA TYR A 74 4.26 -7.73 -4.72
C TYR A 74 4.93 -6.52 -4.06
N LEU A 75 5.04 -5.43 -4.82
CA LEU A 75 5.25 -4.10 -4.28
C LEU A 75 3.88 -3.51 -3.93
N LEU A 76 3.62 -3.34 -2.62
CA LEU A 76 2.36 -2.79 -2.13
C LEU A 76 2.55 -1.36 -1.62
N ALA A 77 1.63 -0.50 -1.98
CA ALA A 77 1.44 0.80 -1.36
C ALA A 77 0.01 0.94 -0.83
N GLY A 78 -0.14 1.46 0.38
CA GLY A 78 -1.46 1.84 0.86
C GLY A 78 -1.44 2.34 2.28
N SER A 79 -2.54 2.19 3.01
CA SER A 79 -2.78 3.01 4.19
C SER A 79 -3.09 2.19 5.43
N MET A 80 -2.54 2.64 6.55
CA MET A 80 -2.99 2.17 7.87
C MET A 80 -3.79 3.27 8.56
N TRP A 81 -4.96 2.90 9.08
CA TRP A 81 -5.79 3.77 9.89
C TRP A 81 -5.34 3.80 11.35
N PRO A 82 -5.71 4.82 12.14
CA PRO A 82 -5.32 4.94 13.54
C PRO A 82 -5.70 3.74 14.43
N ASN A 83 -6.75 3.01 14.09
CA ASN A 83 -7.19 1.79 14.78
C ASN A 83 -6.40 0.53 14.38
N GLY A 84 -5.35 0.66 13.55
CA GLY A 84 -4.55 -0.46 13.05
C GLY A 84 -5.17 -1.18 11.85
N TYR A 85 -6.28 -0.68 11.30
CA TYR A 85 -6.87 -1.23 10.08
C TYR A 85 -5.96 -0.96 8.89
N PHE A 86 -5.23 -1.98 8.46
CA PHE A 86 -4.33 -1.91 7.31
C PHE A 86 -5.08 -2.29 6.04
N PHE A 87 -5.22 -1.34 5.12
CA PHE A 87 -6.12 -1.45 3.98
C PHE A 87 -5.45 -1.04 2.68
N MET A 88 -5.46 -1.93 1.70
CA MET A 88 -4.99 -1.72 0.34
C MET A 88 -6.16 -1.54 -0.61
N TYR A 89 -5.98 -0.68 -1.60
CA TYR A 89 -6.95 -0.43 -2.67
C TYR A 89 -6.20 -0.17 -3.97
N ARG A 90 -6.90 -0.27 -5.11
CA ARG A 90 -6.28 -0.13 -6.43
C ARG A 90 -5.62 1.23 -6.67
N CYS A 91 -6.22 2.29 -6.14
CA CYS A 91 -5.67 3.63 -6.34
C CYS A 91 -4.40 3.83 -5.49
N GLY A 92 -3.40 4.53 -6.04
CA GLY A 92 -2.18 4.87 -5.30
C GLY A 92 -1.15 3.75 -5.19
N GLN A 93 -1.30 2.66 -5.97
CA GLN A 93 -0.21 1.69 -6.16
C GLN A 93 0.96 2.32 -6.93
N ILE A 94 2.16 1.84 -6.63
CA ILE A 94 3.39 2.24 -7.34
C ILE A 94 3.44 1.49 -8.66
N VAL A 95 3.71 2.23 -9.73
CA VAL A 95 3.88 1.70 -11.09
C VAL A 95 5.18 2.23 -11.67
N ASP A 96 5.78 1.47 -12.58
CA ASP A 96 6.92 1.93 -13.36
C ASP A 96 6.41 2.93 -14.42
N ASP A 97 7.15 4.02 -14.61
CA ASP A 97 6.80 5.02 -15.61
C ASP A 97 6.74 4.37 -17.01
N GLY A 98 5.60 4.53 -17.68
CA GLY A 98 5.38 3.97 -19.02
C GLY A 98 5.12 2.45 -19.07
N ALA A 99 4.97 1.76 -17.94
CA ALA A 99 4.85 0.30 -17.89
C ALA A 99 3.53 -0.27 -18.45
N PHE A 100 2.49 0.55 -18.60
CA PHE A 100 1.18 0.08 -19.07
C PHE A 100 0.69 0.93 -20.25
N SER A 101 0.86 0.42 -21.47
CA SER A 101 0.33 1.01 -22.71
C SER A 101 -1.19 0.77 -22.90
N VAL A 102 -1.82 0.00 -22.01
CA VAL A 102 -3.27 -0.30 -22.01
C VAL A 102 -3.82 -0.48 -20.57
N PRO A 103 -5.09 -0.11 -20.28
CA PRO A 103 -5.58 0.08 -18.91
C PRO A 103 -6.07 -1.20 -18.19
N LYS A 104 -5.81 -2.41 -18.70
CA LYS A 104 -6.47 -3.62 -18.17
C LYS A 104 -6.12 -3.93 -16.70
N GLU A 105 -4.99 -3.44 -16.22
CA GLU A 105 -4.50 -3.67 -14.85
C GLU A 105 -4.26 -2.37 -14.08
N PHE A 106 -4.85 -1.25 -14.52
CA PHE A 106 -4.64 0.05 -13.87
C PHE A 106 -4.94 -0.03 -12.36
N GLY A 107 -3.92 0.25 -11.55
CA GLY A 107 -4.00 0.23 -10.10
C GLY A 107 -3.91 -1.16 -9.45
N MET A 108 -3.66 -2.23 -10.19
CA MET A 108 -3.29 -3.49 -9.56
C MET A 108 -1.85 -3.40 -9.05
N PRO A 109 -1.54 -3.94 -7.86
CA PRO A 109 -0.17 -3.92 -7.37
C PRO A 109 0.74 -4.72 -8.30
N MET A 110 1.91 -4.17 -8.55
CA MET A 110 2.92 -4.78 -9.41
C MET A 110 3.56 -5.99 -8.72
N GLU A 111 3.78 -7.08 -9.46
CA GLU A 111 4.59 -8.18 -8.95
C GLU A 111 6.05 -7.74 -8.81
N TRP A 112 6.72 -8.17 -7.74
CA TRP A 112 8.06 -7.69 -7.39
C TRP A 112 9.12 -7.94 -8.47
N HIS A 113 8.98 -9.02 -9.24
CA HIS A 113 9.89 -9.34 -10.34
C HIS A 113 9.73 -8.39 -11.53
N GLN A 114 8.57 -7.74 -11.68
CA GLN A 114 8.29 -6.79 -12.76
C GLN A 114 8.83 -5.39 -12.48
N ALA A 115 9.05 -5.04 -11.20
CA ALA A 115 9.62 -3.75 -10.83
C ALA A 115 11.04 -3.61 -11.38
N SER A 116 11.28 -2.57 -12.17
CA SER A 116 12.59 -2.25 -12.73
C SER A 116 13.63 -1.99 -11.64
N THR A 117 14.90 -2.14 -12.01
CA THR A 117 16.02 -1.79 -11.13
C THR A 117 15.95 -0.34 -10.68
N VAL A 118 15.57 0.58 -11.58
CA VAL A 118 15.44 2.01 -11.28
C VAL A 118 14.38 2.23 -10.21
N THR A 119 13.20 1.62 -10.33
CA THR A 119 12.15 1.73 -9.31
C THR A 119 12.63 1.17 -7.98
N LYS A 120 13.28 0.00 -7.98
CA LYS A 120 13.80 -0.61 -6.74
C LYS A 120 14.81 0.30 -6.04
N GLU A 121 15.73 0.91 -6.78
CA GLU A 121 16.68 1.88 -6.25
C GLU A 121 15.97 3.11 -5.66
N GLN A 122 14.97 3.65 -6.37
CA GLN A 122 14.19 4.80 -5.91
C GLN A 122 13.40 4.53 -4.63
N LEU A 123 12.90 3.31 -4.41
CA LEU A 123 12.17 2.93 -3.19
C LEU A 123 13.02 3.15 -1.93
N HIS A 124 14.33 2.94 -2.00
CA HIS A 124 15.23 3.18 -0.86
C HIS A 124 15.52 4.67 -0.62
N THR A 125 15.17 5.54 -1.55
CA THR A 125 15.33 6.99 -1.41
C THR A 125 14.11 7.68 -0.80
N ILE A 126 13.03 6.92 -0.55
CA ILE A 126 11.79 7.46 0.03
C ILE A 126 12.08 8.05 1.41
N ASN A 127 12.16 9.37 1.47
CA ASN A 127 12.27 10.14 2.70
C ASN A 127 11.12 11.15 2.78
N CYS A 128 10.10 10.83 3.57
CA CYS A 128 8.92 11.67 3.71
C CYS A 128 9.05 12.76 4.79
N ASP A 129 10.19 12.83 5.48
CA ASP A 129 10.43 13.85 6.50
C ASP A 129 10.77 15.22 5.90
N ARG A 130 11.38 15.27 4.70
CA ARG A 130 11.78 16.54 4.06
C ARG A 130 10.61 17.41 3.59
N HIS A 131 9.59 16.83 2.97
CA HIS A 131 8.48 17.62 2.39
C HIS A 131 7.58 18.30 3.44
N ARG A 132 7.57 17.78 4.68
CA ARG A 132 6.77 18.37 5.77
C ARG A 132 7.43 19.60 6.40
N VAL A 133 8.75 19.72 6.28
CA VAL A 133 9.52 20.85 6.81
C VAL A 133 9.42 22.05 5.87
N GLU A 134 9.51 21.84 4.56
CA GLU A 134 9.43 22.91 3.56
C GLU A 134 8.05 23.59 3.56
N LEU A 135 6.96 22.82 3.62
CA LEU A 135 5.60 23.37 3.71
C LEU A 135 5.34 24.15 5.03
N ARG A 136 6.07 23.83 6.11
CA ARG A 136 6.01 24.59 7.37
C ARG A 136 6.86 25.85 7.34
N GLN A 137 7.93 25.88 6.55
CA GLN A 137 8.80 27.04 6.40
C GLN A 137 8.21 28.09 5.44
N SER A 138 7.42 27.66 4.44
CA SER A 138 6.69 28.55 3.53
C SER A 138 5.37 29.09 4.10
N ALA A 139 4.96 28.62 5.28
CA ALA A 139 3.72 29.00 5.97
C ALA A 139 4.00 29.78 7.28
N LYS A 140 5.03 30.63 7.28
CA LYS A 140 5.24 31.66 8.32
C LYS A 140 4.75 33.00 7.74
N PRO A 141 3.98 33.81 8.49
CA PRO A 141 3.18 34.92 7.98
C PRO A 141 4.01 36.03 7.33
#